data_AF-A0A9X7V5C1-F1
#
_entry.id   AF-A0A9X7V5C1-F1
#
_cell.length_a   1.000
_cell.length_b   1.000
_cell.length_c   1.000
_cell.angle_alpha   90.00
_cell.angle_beta   90.00
_cell.angle_gamma   90.00
#
_symmetry.space_group_name_H-M   'P 1'
#
loop_
_entity.id
_entity.type
_entity.pdbx_description
1 polymer ?
#
loop_
_entity_poly.entity_id
_entity_poly.type
_entity_poly.pdbx_seq_one_letter_code
_entity_poly.pdbx_strand_id
1 'polypeptide(L)' 'MLGDYSSINDHLETARKHADQAETEGKPALYREAIDELVAAIQLLMRNSQERED' A
#
# COMPACT_ATOMS: atom_id res chain seq x y z
N MET A 1 12.59 -14.51 10.51
CA MET A 1 11.24 -14.33 9.93
C MET A 1 11.45 -13.92 8.48
N LEU A 2 10.79 -14.56 7.51
CA LEU A 2 10.64 -13.92 6.19
C LEU A 2 10.09 -12.52 6.46
N GLY A 3 10.81 -11.48 6.02
CA GLY A 3 10.51 -10.08 6.32
C GLY A 3 9.03 -9.77 6.10
N ASP A 4 8.50 -8.79 6.82
CA ASP A 4 7.08 -8.48 6.98
C ASP A 4 6.40 -8.01 5.67
N TYR A 5 6.36 -8.89 4.67
CA TYR A 5 5.72 -8.69 3.37
C TYR A 5 4.20 -8.82 3.46
N SER A 6 3.68 -9.39 4.56
CA SER A 6 2.26 -9.39 4.90
C SER A 6 1.70 -7.98 4.91
N SER A 7 2.30 -7.07 5.69
CA SER A 7 1.83 -5.68 5.77
C SER A 7 1.94 -4.94 4.44
N ILE A 8 2.98 -5.21 3.63
CA ILE A 8 3.10 -4.64 2.28
C ILE A 8 1.91 -5.08 1.42
N ASN A 9 1.57 -6.38 1.42
CA ASN A 9 0.44 -6.89 0.66
C ASN A 9 -0.89 -6.31 1.15
N ASP A 10 -1.09 -6.16 2.46
CA ASP A 10 -2.30 -5.58 3.04
C ASP A 10 -2.52 -4.14 2.57
N HIS A 11 -1.45 -3.31 2.57
CA HIS A 11 -1.49 -1.95 2.03
C HIS A 11 -1.81 -1.94 0.53
N LEU A 12 -1.21 -2.83 -0.26
CA LEU A 12 -1.49 -2.93 -1.70
C LEU A 12 -2.94 -3.35 -1.99
N GLU A 13 -3.49 -4.31 -1.23
CA GLU A 13 -4.89 -4.72 -1.37
C GLU A 13 -5.86 -3.61 -0.97
N THR A 14 -5.55 -2.89 0.11
CA THR A 14 -6.34 -1.75 0.58
C THR A 14 -6.32 -0.61 -0.43
N ALA A 15 -5.14 -0.29 -1.00
CA ALA A 15 -5.01 0.69 -2.07
C ALA A 15 -5.89 0.36 -3.27
N ARG A 16 -5.87 -0.91 -3.73
CA ARG A 16 -6.71 -1.37 -4.84
C ARG A 16 -8.19 -1.20 -4.52
N LYS A 17 -8.61 -1.58 -3.31
CA LYS A 17 -10.00 -1.44 -2.87
C LYS A 17 -10.45 0.03 -2.86
N HIS A 18 -9.63 0.95 -2.36
CA HIS A 18 -9.94 2.37 -2.37
C HIS A 18 -10.05 2.93 -3.80
N ALA A 19 -9.18 2.53 -4.71
CA ALA A 19 -9.25 2.94 -6.11
C ALA A 19 -10.50 2.41 -6.82
N ASP A 20 -10.82 1.12 -6.63
CA ASP A 20 -12.02 0.50 -7.19
C ASP A 20 -13.28 1.18 -6.63
N GLN A 21 -13.31 1.50 -5.33
CA GLN A 21 -14.42 2.19 -4.70
C GLN A 21 -14.54 3.65 -5.18
N ALA A 22 -13.42 4.35 -5.39
CA ALA A 22 -13.39 5.69 -5.93
C ALA A 22 -14.06 5.75 -7.31
N GLU A 23 -13.72 4.77 -8.17
CA GLU A 23 -14.26 4.65 -9.52
C GLU A 23 -15.74 4.25 -9.52
N THR A 24 -16.08 3.19 -8.79
CA THR A 24 -17.43 2.61 -8.81
C THR A 24 -18.47 3.47 -8.08
N GLU A 25 -18.09 4.14 -6.99
CA GLU A 25 -19.00 5.00 -6.22
C GLU A 25 -18.90 6.48 -6.59
N GLY A 26 -18.03 6.85 -7.55
CA GLY A 26 -17.82 8.23 -7.95
C GLY A 26 -17.27 9.10 -6.82
N LYS A 27 -16.40 8.53 -5.97
CA LYS A 27 -15.81 9.18 -4.78
C LYS A 27 -14.32 9.48 -5.01
N PRO A 28 -13.97 10.56 -5.72
CA PRO A 28 -12.59 10.84 -6.09
C PRO A 28 -11.65 11.05 -4.88
N ALA A 29 -12.18 11.39 -3.70
CA ALA A 29 -11.39 11.47 -2.47
C ALA A 29 -10.71 10.14 -2.11
N LEU A 30 -11.33 8.99 -2.44
CA LEU A 30 -10.77 7.67 -2.17
C LEU A 30 -9.54 7.35 -3.03
N TYR A 31 -9.33 8.02 -4.18
CA TYR A 31 -8.06 7.90 -4.91
C TYR A 31 -6.89 8.44 -4.10
N ARG A 32 -7.12 9.44 -3.24
CA ARG A 32 -6.07 9.96 -2.36
C ARG A 32 -5.68 8.92 -1.32
N GLU A 33 -6.66 8.29 -0.70
CA GLU A 33 -6.45 7.20 0.25
C GLU A 33 -5.75 6.00 -0.42
N ALA A 34 -6.13 5.67 -1.65
CA ALA A 34 -5.44 4.63 -2.43
C ALA A 34 -3.95 4.96 -2.66
N ILE A 35 -3.63 6.21 -2.98
CA ILE A 35 -2.23 6.66 -3.16
C ILE A 35 -1.47 6.61 -1.84
N ASP A 36 -2.08 7.04 -0.73
CA ASP A 36 -1.43 7.05 0.57
C ASP A 36 -1.07 5.61 1.03
N GLU A 37 -1.96 4.64 0.76
CA GLU A 37 -1.70 3.20 1.00
C GLU A 37 -0.56 2.66 0.11
N LEU A 38 -0.48 3.06 -1.16
CA LEU A 38 0.65 2.70 -2.04
C LEU A 38 1.98 3.26 -1.52
N VAL A 39 1.98 4.50 -1.03
CA VAL A 39 3.17 5.14 -0.46
C VAL A 39 3.63 4.37 0.78
N ALA A 40 2.72 3.97 1.66
CA ALA A 40 3.03 3.15 2.83
C ALA A 40 3.66 1.81 2.44
N ALA A 41 3.09 1.10 1.47
CA ALA A 41 3.64 -0.16 0.95
C ALA A 41 5.07 0.00 0.41
N ILE A 42 5.34 1.07 -0.34
CA ILE A 42 6.69 1.37 -0.88
C ILE A 42 7.68 1.67 0.25
N GLN A 43 7.29 2.45 1.25
CA GLN A 43 8.14 2.77 2.40
C GLN A 43 8.55 1.52 3.19
N LEU A 44 7.59 0.60 3.41
CA LEU A 44 7.86 -0.69 4.04
C LEU A 44 8.81 -1.54 3.19
N LEU A 45 8.62 -1.58 1.88
CA LEU A 45 9.52 -2.30 0.97
C LEU A 45 10.95 -1.76 1.01
N MET A 46 11.11 -0.43 1.00
CA MET A 46 12.41 0.23 1.10
C MET A 46 13.09 -0.11 2.44
N ARG A 47 12.36 -0.03 3.54
CA ARG A 47 12.87 -0.38 4.87
C ARG A 47 13.30 -1.84 4.94
N ASN A 48 12.46 -2.77 4.48
CA ASN A 48 12.79 -4.20 4.46
C ASN A 48 14.00 -4.51 3.57
N SER A 49 14.28 -3.68 2.58
CA SER A 49 15.45 -3.83 1.70
C SER A 49 16.73 -3.34 2.40
N GLN A 50 16.66 -2.22 3.12
CA GLN A 50 17.77 -1.70 3.93
C GLN A 50 18.15 -2.64 5.08
N GLU A 51 17.16 -3.16 5.82
CA GLU A 51 17.39 -4.13 6.91
C GLU A 51 18.03 -5.46 6.44
N ARG A 52 18.06 -5.69 5.13
CA ARG A 52 18.63 -6.90 4.52
C ARG A 52 20.07 -6.72 4.05
N GLU A 53 20.53 -5.48 3.92
CA GLU A 53 21.89 -5.11 3.55
C GLU A 53 22.83 -4.99 4.76
N ASP A 54 22.28 -4.79 5.96
CA ASP A 54 22.98 -4.76 7.26
C ASP A 54 23.13 -6.16 7.91
#